data_AF-A0A9D2FII8-F1
#
_entry.id   AF-A0A9D2FII8-F1
#
_cell.length_a   1.000
_cell.length_b   1.000
_cell.length_c   1.000
_cell.angle_alpha   90.00
_cell.angle_beta   90.00
_cell.angle_gamma   90.00
#
_symmetry.space_group_name_H-M   'P 1'
#
loop_
_entity.id
_entity.type
_entity.pdbx_description
1 polymer ?
#
loop_
_entity_poly.entity_id
_entity_poly.type
_entity_poly.pdbx_seq_one_letter_code
_entity_poly.pdbx_strand_id
1 'polypeptide(L)'
;MTITGNDNDKGTSTYGGGIYNSGSSAELTLPRNAIIYNNHAKNPSINSSAGDDIFNNTTAIITFGQVGSDWMLDDCATVTCPAGGKIDGWYDDSANEVSEDGNVTSYNRWNAHDGDGIYHVEKYSTFTDGVTTVSGTLSLKAAHGASATLQPADITIYMGGRDGYDGVLGNGEAQSSNSLPTPGFYFTLPADLNQVLSNALGKDPATAIDLSGLVTVTATGDDGKARTWKLERYGVEGGSSTAIVDEASGLERFIYKIVPMETGQAPVRVQFTDKETGWTATSDNFTPDTALHNEYTMELYTGGVNPNSITMEFTLPEKKGGQTYTCGYDQENSKSGTLTVRYANNDALIIDAVEDMDAAIANEDEMFYVEADSDQSFFINEQDTAGTGEDTHKTGVEVDFTDVSLLADDIITQERADALYDRAEQAAESAGLENVNMFAKYFDLVDKENGNAWLTPADGETVTVYWPYPAGTDKNTEFKLYHFEGLDREMQVEDVEQEVYDAKMVDMTITKGETGITFETGSFSPFVLAWENPAEQPSGGSGSEENPAPTATPQPTPAPAEAEPVAAPAPAAATVPQTGDDMPVALLGVSAAGAAVVFVALLAVRKRRHGQD
;
A
#
# COMPACT_ATOMS: atom_id res chain seq x y z
N MET A 1 -7.01 16.10 -44.28
CA MET A 1 -8.06 15.16 -44.76
C MET A 1 -8.82 14.75 -43.52
N THR A 2 -10.14 14.79 -43.52
CA THR A 2 -10.95 14.54 -42.32
C THR A 2 -12.10 13.62 -42.71
N ILE A 3 -12.21 12.49 -42.01
CA ILE A 3 -13.23 11.45 -42.19
C ILE A 3 -13.64 11.01 -40.78
N THR A 4 -14.80 11.47 -40.32
CA THR A 4 -15.25 11.32 -38.94
C THR A 4 -16.77 11.29 -38.89
N GLY A 5 -17.36 10.46 -38.04
CA GLY A 5 -18.82 10.36 -37.90
C GLY A 5 -19.51 9.71 -39.10
N ASN A 6 -18.77 8.99 -39.96
CA ASN A 6 -19.39 8.15 -40.97
C ASN A 6 -20.04 6.94 -40.30
N ASP A 7 -21.24 6.58 -40.74
CA ASP A 7 -21.91 5.35 -40.32
C ASP A 7 -22.16 4.45 -41.54
N ASN A 8 -21.45 3.32 -41.59
CA ASN A 8 -21.58 2.27 -42.60
C ASN A 8 -22.37 1.09 -42.00
N ASP A 9 -23.63 1.34 -41.64
CA ASP A 9 -24.55 0.36 -41.01
C ASP A 9 -25.37 -0.49 -42.01
N LYS A 10 -25.36 -0.14 -43.31
CA LYS A 10 -26.24 -0.73 -44.32
C LYS A 10 -25.64 -1.96 -44.99
N GLY A 11 -26.20 -3.14 -44.71
CA GLY A 11 -25.87 -4.39 -45.42
C GLY A 11 -25.86 -5.62 -44.50
N THR A 12 -25.34 -6.73 -45.01
CA THR A 12 -25.11 -7.96 -44.22
C THR A 12 -23.78 -7.94 -43.48
N SER A 13 -22.76 -7.29 -44.05
CA SER A 13 -21.39 -7.16 -43.55
C SER A 13 -20.83 -5.83 -44.04
N THR A 14 -20.17 -5.04 -43.20
CA THR A 14 -19.54 -3.77 -43.63
C THR A 14 -18.12 -3.64 -43.10
N TYR A 15 -17.31 -2.88 -43.82
CA TYR A 15 -15.87 -2.72 -43.57
C TYR A 15 -15.47 -1.28 -43.83
N GLY A 16 -14.55 -0.74 -43.03
CA GLY A 16 -13.97 0.58 -43.29
C GLY A 16 -15.01 1.68 -43.28
N GLY A 17 -15.64 1.95 -42.12
CA GLY A 17 -16.58 3.07 -41.97
C GLY A 17 -15.94 4.41 -42.36
N GLY A 18 -14.66 4.58 -42.03
CA GLY A 18 -13.80 5.66 -42.54
C GLY A 18 -13.19 5.34 -43.92
N ILE A 19 -12.27 4.37 -43.96
CA ILE A 19 -11.50 3.97 -45.14
C ILE A 19 -11.68 2.48 -45.43
N TYR A 20 -12.14 2.16 -46.65
CA TYR A 20 -12.12 0.80 -47.20
C TYR A 20 -11.16 0.71 -48.38
N ASN A 21 -9.93 0.23 -48.14
CA ASN A 21 -8.90 0.06 -49.16
C ASN A 21 -8.88 -1.39 -49.67
N SER A 22 -9.30 -1.61 -50.93
CA SER A 22 -9.57 -2.96 -51.45
C SER A 22 -9.32 -3.08 -52.95
N GLY A 23 -8.72 -4.20 -53.36
CA GLY A 23 -8.35 -4.51 -54.74
C GLY A 23 -6.93 -5.05 -54.86
N SER A 24 -6.64 -5.79 -55.94
CA SER A 24 -5.34 -6.44 -56.19
C SER A 24 -4.23 -5.49 -56.66
N SER A 25 -4.52 -4.19 -56.73
CA SER A 25 -3.58 -3.12 -57.10
C SER A 25 -3.92 -1.83 -56.35
N ALA A 26 -4.56 -1.96 -55.19
CA ALA A 26 -4.94 -0.84 -54.34
C ALA A 26 -3.76 -0.45 -53.46
N GLU A 27 -3.19 0.73 -53.73
CA GLU A 27 -2.11 1.33 -52.96
C GLU A 27 -2.55 2.74 -52.54
N LEU A 28 -2.81 2.93 -51.24
CA LEU A 28 -3.36 4.16 -50.69
C LEU A 28 -2.37 4.79 -49.71
N THR A 29 -1.89 6.00 -50.02
CA THR A 29 -1.10 6.80 -49.06
C THR A 29 -1.95 7.94 -48.53
N LEU A 30 -2.27 7.88 -47.24
CA LEU A 30 -2.95 8.94 -46.51
C LEU A 30 -1.93 9.99 -46.03
N PRO A 31 -2.30 11.28 -45.98
CA PRO A 31 -1.46 12.30 -45.35
C PRO A 31 -1.18 11.95 -43.89
N ARG A 32 0.04 12.24 -43.40
CA ARG A 32 0.42 12.02 -41.98
C ARG A 32 -0.53 12.69 -40.97
N ASN A 33 -1.15 13.81 -41.36
CA ASN A 33 -2.15 14.55 -40.58
C ASN A 33 -3.58 14.30 -41.08
N ALA A 34 -3.88 13.11 -41.59
CA ALA A 34 -5.25 12.68 -41.82
C ALA A 34 -5.95 12.49 -40.47
N ILE A 35 -7.17 13.00 -40.36
CA ILE A 35 -8.03 12.89 -39.19
C ILE A 35 -9.07 11.83 -39.52
N ILE A 36 -8.96 10.66 -38.89
CA ILE A 36 -9.79 9.49 -39.16
C ILE A 36 -10.10 8.81 -37.82
N TYR A 37 -11.26 9.09 -37.26
CA TYR A 37 -11.74 8.51 -35.99
C TYR A 37 -13.26 8.65 -35.90
N ASN A 38 -13.90 7.90 -34.99
CA ASN A 38 -15.36 7.87 -34.78
C ASN A 38 -16.14 7.59 -36.08
N ASN A 39 -15.58 6.76 -36.94
CA ASN A 39 -16.36 6.15 -38.01
C ASN A 39 -16.81 4.76 -37.55
N HIS A 40 -17.94 4.30 -38.07
CA HIS A 40 -18.61 3.10 -37.59
C HIS A 40 -18.85 2.13 -38.76
N ALA A 41 -18.42 0.88 -38.60
CA ALA A 41 -18.71 -0.22 -39.51
C ALA A 41 -19.66 -1.18 -38.80
N LYS A 42 -20.95 -1.12 -39.18
CA LYS A 42 -22.09 -1.90 -38.67
C LYS A 42 -21.71 -2.96 -37.64
N ASN A 43 -22.05 -2.73 -36.38
CA ASN A 43 -21.91 -3.74 -35.33
C ASN A 43 -23.27 -4.43 -35.06
N PRO A 44 -23.66 -5.49 -35.80
CA PRO A 44 -24.59 -6.47 -35.27
C PRO A 44 -23.81 -7.40 -34.35
N SER A 45 -24.36 -7.74 -33.19
CA SER A 45 -23.73 -8.60 -32.18
C SER A 45 -23.39 -10.03 -32.62
N ILE A 46 -23.65 -10.40 -33.89
CA ILE A 46 -23.10 -11.59 -34.52
C ILE A 46 -22.76 -11.33 -36.01
N ASN A 47 -21.51 -11.62 -36.40
CA ASN A 47 -20.95 -11.84 -37.75
C ASN A 47 -20.44 -10.65 -38.60
N SER A 48 -19.11 -10.66 -38.81
CA SER A 48 -18.35 -10.31 -40.04
C SER A 48 -17.98 -8.85 -40.39
N SER A 49 -18.46 -7.83 -39.67
CA SER A 49 -18.00 -6.44 -39.90
C SER A 49 -16.70 -6.11 -39.16
N ALA A 50 -15.82 -5.29 -39.74
CA ALA A 50 -14.50 -4.98 -39.17
C ALA A 50 -13.92 -3.64 -39.65
N GLY A 51 -13.06 -3.03 -38.83
CA GLY A 51 -12.33 -1.81 -39.16
C GLY A 51 -13.28 -0.62 -39.26
N ASP A 52 -13.80 -0.18 -38.12
CA ASP A 52 -14.60 1.02 -37.95
C ASP A 52 -14.00 2.23 -38.70
N ASP A 53 -12.71 2.49 -38.50
CA ASP A 53 -12.01 3.63 -39.11
C ASP A 53 -11.20 3.26 -40.34
N ILE A 54 -10.43 2.17 -40.30
CA ILE A 54 -9.58 1.73 -41.40
C ILE A 54 -9.73 0.23 -41.63
N PHE A 55 -10.05 -0.16 -42.87
CA PHE A 55 -9.92 -1.52 -43.37
C PHE A 55 -9.00 -1.55 -44.60
N ASN A 56 -7.95 -2.36 -44.55
CA ASN A 56 -7.08 -2.70 -45.68
C ASN A 56 -7.27 -4.18 -46.02
N ASN A 57 -7.50 -4.49 -47.30
CA ASN A 57 -7.71 -5.86 -47.76
C ASN A 57 -6.38 -6.63 -47.96
N THR A 58 -6.42 -7.95 -47.98
CA THR A 58 -5.26 -8.87 -48.06
C THR A 58 -4.32 -8.64 -49.25
N THR A 59 -4.79 -8.02 -50.33
CA THR A 59 -3.99 -7.72 -51.53
C THR A 59 -3.64 -6.24 -51.68
N ALA A 60 -3.96 -5.41 -50.69
CA ALA A 60 -3.83 -3.96 -50.74
C ALA A 60 -2.67 -3.46 -49.86
N ILE A 61 -2.18 -2.27 -50.19
CA ILE A 61 -1.15 -1.54 -49.44
C ILE A 61 -1.75 -0.24 -48.94
N ILE A 62 -1.54 0.08 -47.66
CA ILE A 62 -1.94 1.35 -47.07
C ILE A 62 -0.77 2.01 -46.31
N THR A 63 -0.63 3.32 -46.43
CA THR A 63 0.27 4.14 -45.62
C THR A 63 -0.55 5.17 -44.83
N PHE A 64 -0.34 5.24 -43.51
CA PHE A 64 -1.10 6.14 -42.61
C PHE A 64 -0.27 6.64 -41.42
N GLY A 65 -0.79 7.64 -40.71
CA GLY A 65 -0.16 8.26 -39.55
C GLY A 65 -0.71 7.75 -38.21
N GLN A 66 -0.05 8.15 -37.12
CA GLN A 66 -0.59 7.97 -35.75
C GLN A 66 -1.89 8.78 -35.55
N VAL A 67 -2.66 8.40 -34.53
CA VAL A 67 -3.82 9.19 -34.07
C VAL A 67 -3.41 10.59 -33.58
N GLY A 68 -4.35 11.53 -33.59
CA GLY A 68 -4.15 12.87 -33.02
C GLY A 68 -4.30 12.90 -31.50
N SER A 69 -3.51 13.75 -30.85
CA SER A 69 -3.50 13.91 -29.38
C SER A 69 -4.75 14.57 -28.79
N ASP A 70 -5.60 15.12 -29.65
CA ASP A 70 -6.85 15.84 -29.35
C ASP A 70 -8.10 15.08 -29.81
N TRP A 71 -7.96 13.83 -30.26
CA TRP A 71 -9.09 13.00 -30.70
C TRP A 71 -9.80 12.38 -29.50
N MET A 72 -11.13 12.36 -29.54
CA MET A 72 -12.01 11.89 -28.48
C MET A 72 -13.09 10.98 -29.08
N LEU A 73 -13.36 9.84 -28.46
CA LEU A 73 -14.47 8.96 -28.84
C LEU A 73 -15.84 9.66 -28.66
N ASP A 74 -16.82 9.33 -29.51
CA ASP A 74 -18.15 9.95 -29.53
C ASP A 74 -19.19 9.25 -28.63
N ASP A 75 -18.98 7.98 -28.31
CA ASP A 75 -19.81 7.14 -27.43
C ASP A 75 -19.55 7.36 -25.92
N CYS A 76 -18.41 7.95 -25.57
CA CYS A 76 -18.00 8.29 -24.21
C CYS A 76 -18.83 9.40 -23.51
N ALA A 77 -19.86 9.93 -24.18
CA ALA A 77 -20.89 10.75 -23.54
C ALA A 77 -22.00 9.91 -22.88
N THR A 78 -22.06 8.60 -23.16
CA THR A 78 -23.11 7.68 -22.70
C THR A 78 -22.58 6.46 -21.93
N VAL A 79 -21.28 6.20 -21.97
CA VAL A 79 -20.57 5.16 -21.21
C VAL A 79 -19.46 5.83 -20.39
N THR A 80 -19.16 5.31 -19.20
CA THR A 80 -18.11 5.84 -18.31
C THR A 80 -16.71 5.48 -18.82
N CYS A 81 -16.23 6.17 -19.87
CA CYS A 81 -14.90 5.93 -20.41
C CYS A 81 -13.79 6.43 -19.46
N PRO A 82 -12.78 5.60 -19.15
CA PRO A 82 -11.51 6.05 -18.58
C PRO A 82 -10.92 7.23 -19.38
N ALA A 83 -10.25 8.16 -18.69
CA ALA A 83 -9.68 9.39 -19.27
C ALA A 83 -10.67 10.22 -20.14
N GLY A 84 -11.99 10.08 -19.92
CA GLY A 84 -13.02 10.83 -20.64
C GLY A 84 -13.16 10.47 -22.12
N GLY A 85 -12.65 9.32 -22.57
CA GLY A 85 -12.73 8.87 -23.96
C GLY A 85 -11.64 9.40 -24.88
N LYS A 86 -10.51 9.86 -24.32
CA LYS A 86 -9.36 10.33 -25.09
C LYS A 86 -8.73 9.18 -25.87
N ILE A 87 -8.61 9.34 -27.19
CA ILE A 87 -7.98 8.34 -28.07
C ILE A 87 -6.46 8.36 -27.88
N ASP A 88 -5.86 7.19 -27.66
CA ASP A 88 -4.42 7.02 -27.39
C ASP A 88 -3.68 6.22 -28.48
N GLY A 89 -4.42 5.60 -29.41
CA GLY A 89 -3.83 4.68 -30.38
C GLY A 89 -4.79 4.16 -31.43
N TRP A 90 -4.19 3.40 -32.35
CA TRP A 90 -4.91 2.50 -33.23
C TRP A 90 -4.99 1.13 -32.57
N TYR A 91 -6.17 0.53 -32.56
CA TYR A 91 -6.45 -0.79 -31.95
C TYR A 91 -6.97 -1.75 -33.01
N ASP A 92 -6.66 -3.04 -32.86
CA ASP A 92 -7.28 -4.07 -33.70
C ASP A 92 -8.80 -4.01 -33.54
N ASP A 93 -9.46 -4.02 -34.69
CA ASP A 93 -10.90 -4.02 -34.81
C ASP A 93 -11.31 -5.02 -35.90
N SER A 94 -10.62 -6.16 -35.92
CA SER A 94 -10.82 -7.20 -36.91
C SER A 94 -12.13 -7.95 -36.69
N ALA A 95 -12.59 -8.66 -37.73
CA ALA A 95 -13.84 -9.39 -37.61
C ALA A 95 -13.66 -10.52 -36.59
N ASN A 96 -14.61 -10.64 -35.66
CA ASN A 96 -14.71 -11.81 -34.78
C ASN A 96 -14.63 -13.10 -35.60
N GLU A 97 -13.84 -14.06 -35.12
CA GLU A 97 -13.82 -15.39 -35.72
C GLU A 97 -15.12 -16.11 -35.41
N VAL A 98 -15.63 -16.87 -36.38
CA VAL A 98 -16.94 -17.53 -36.30
C VAL A 98 -16.84 -18.95 -36.85
N SER A 99 -17.48 -19.89 -36.15
CA SER A 99 -17.62 -21.29 -36.56
C SER A 99 -18.49 -21.43 -37.82
N GLU A 100 -18.45 -22.61 -38.46
CA GLU A 100 -19.32 -22.92 -39.63
C GLU A 100 -20.82 -22.78 -39.30
N ASP A 101 -21.21 -23.00 -38.04
CA ASP A 101 -22.58 -22.83 -37.53
C ASP A 101 -22.94 -21.37 -37.19
N GLY A 102 -22.00 -20.42 -37.36
CA GLY A 102 -22.23 -18.99 -37.16
C GLY A 102 -22.12 -18.49 -35.71
N ASN A 103 -21.58 -19.29 -34.80
CA ASN A 103 -21.25 -18.87 -33.43
C ASN A 103 -19.87 -18.22 -33.38
N VAL A 104 -19.70 -17.13 -32.64
CA VAL A 104 -18.39 -16.51 -32.38
C VAL A 104 -17.49 -17.48 -31.62
N THR A 105 -16.25 -17.64 -32.11
CA THR A 105 -15.19 -18.44 -31.49
C THR A 105 -14.09 -17.56 -30.87
N SER A 106 -13.88 -16.37 -31.42
CA SER A 106 -12.87 -15.40 -30.96
C SER A 106 -13.42 -13.98 -31.14
N TYR A 107 -13.31 -13.12 -30.12
CA TYR A 107 -13.72 -11.72 -30.18
C TYR A 107 -12.53 -10.84 -30.48
N ASN A 108 -12.57 -10.13 -31.61
CA ASN A 108 -11.45 -9.32 -32.12
C ASN A 108 -11.85 -7.87 -32.47
N ARG A 109 -13.11 -7.49 -32.22
CA ARG A 109 -13.56 -6.09 -32.24
C ARG A 109 -13.06 -5.40 -30.98
N TRP A 110 -12.58 -4.17 -31.07
CA TRP A 110 -12.09 -3.42 -29.91
C TRP A 110 -13.19 -3.30 -28.84
N ASN A 111 -12.86 -3.70 -27.61
CA ASN A 111 -13.71 -3.52 -26.42
C ASN A 111 -12.82 -3.35 -25.17
N ALA A 112 -13.02 -2.26 -24.44
CA ALA A 112 -12.22 -1.88 -23.28
C ALA A 112 -13.03 -1.71 -21.98
N HIS A 113 -14.34 -1.42 -22.08
CA HIS A 113 -15.18 -0.95 -20.95
C HIS A 113 -16.70 -0.89 -21.25
N ASP A 114 -17.23 -1.65 -22.22
CA ASP A 114 -18.68 -1.59 -22.53
C ASP A 114 -19.58 -2.30 -21.51
N GLY A 115 -19.00 -3.06 -20.57
CA GLY A 115 -19.71 -3.70 -19.46
C GLY A 115 -20.46 -4.98 -19.86
N ASP A 116 -20.20 -5.56 -21.03
CA ASP A 116 -20.80 -6.83 -21.46
C ASP A 116 -19.98 -8.08 -21.09
N GLY A 117 -18.77 -7.89 -20.54
CA GLY A 117 -17.84 -8.96 -20.15
C GLY A 117 -16.97 -9.49 -21.29
N ILE A 118 -16.81 -8.74 -22.40
CA ILE A 118 -15.83 -8.99 -23.46
C ILE A 118 -14.67 -8.00 -23.32
N TYR A 119 -13.44 -8.44 -23.64
CA TYR A 119 -12.25 -7.60 -23.52
C TYR A 119 -11.26 -7.85 -24.65
N HIS A 120 -10.99 -6.82 -25.46
CA HIS A 120 -10.03 -6.84 -26.56
C HIS A 120 -9.44 -5.43 -26.80
N VAL A 121 -8.17 -5.24 -26.41
CA VAL A 121 -7.46 -3.95 -26.49
C VAL A 121 -6.09 -4.09 -27.15
N GLU A 122 -5.99 -4.90 -28.22
CA GLU A 122 -4.72 -5.11 -28.94
C GLU A 122 -4.28 -3.84 -29.69
N LYS A 123 -3.24 -3.17 -29.18
CA LYS A 123 -2.76 -1.89 -29.72
C LYS A 123 -1.82 -2.08 -30.92
N TYR A 124 -2.18 -1.50 -32.07
CA TYR A 124 -1.29 -1.40 -33.22
C TYR A 124 -0.20 -0.34 -32.97
N SER A 125 1.03 -0.80 -32.75
CA SER A 125 2.17 0.04 -32.30
C SER A 125 3.25 0.28 -33.36
N THR A 126 3.17 -0.37 -34.54
CA THR A 126 4.26 -0.34 -35.54
C THR A 126 4.26 0.96 -36.37
N PHE A 127 5.03 1.95 -35.91
CA PHE A 127 5.28 3.22 -36.63
C PHE A 127 6.78 3.53 -36.73
N THR A 128 7.19 4.13 -37.84
CA THR A 128 8.53 4.71 -38.04
C THR A 128 8.36 6.18 -38.40
N ASP A 129 9.05 7.07 -37.70
CA ASP A 129 8.88 8.53 -37.82
C ASP A 129 7.41 8.98 -37.78
N GLY A 130 6.54 8.30 -37.02
CA GLY A 130 5.11 8.61 -36.86
C GLY A 130 4.22 8.30 -38.07
N VAL A 131 4.70 7.48 -39.01
CA VAL A 131 3.92 6.89 -40.11
C VAL A 131 4.18 5.39 -40.21
N THR A 132 3.32 4.67 -40.91
CA THR A 132 3.47 3.22 -41.14
C THR A 132 2.98 2.87 -42.53
N THR A 133 3.51 1.78 -43.10
CA THR A 133 3.06 1.22 -44.39
C THR A 133 2.81 -0.27 -44.21
N VAL A 134 1.58 -0.70 -44.43
CA VAL A 134 1.12 -2.08 -44.24
C VAL A 134 0.71 -2.68 -45.58
N SER A 135 1.14 -3.91 -45.84
CA SER A 135 0.71 -4.73 -46.97
C SER A 135 0.03 -5.99 -46.44
N GLY A 136 -1.22 -6.23 -46.85
CA GLY A 136 -2.04 -7.32 -46.30
C GLY A 136 -3.20 -6.82 -45.43
N THR A 137 -3.96 -7.76 -44.87
CA THR A 137 -5.17 -7.45 -44.11
C THR A 137 -4.85 -6.61 -42.88
N LEU A 138 -5.62 -5.54 -42.65
CA LEU A 138 -5.55 -4.71 -41.45
C LEU A 138 -6.93 -4.14 -41.16
N SER A 139 -7.40 -4.20 -39.92
CA SER A 139 -8.67 -3.61 -39.48
C SER A 139 -8.41 -2.82 -38.20
N LEU A 140 -8.69 -1.52 -38.20
CA LEU A 140 -8.36 -0.65 -37.07
C LEU A 140 -9.50 0.30 -36.71
N LYS A 141 -9.61 0.55 -35.40
CA LYS A 141 -10.35 1.65 -34.78
C LYS A 141 -9.38 2.62 -34.12
N ALA A 142 -9.62 3.92 -34.23
CA ALA A 142 -8.95 4.92 -33.41
C ALA A 142 -9.63 4.94 -32.04
N ALA A 143 -8.95 4.42 -31.02
CA ALA A 143 -9.55 4.17 -29.71
C ALA A 143 -8.52 4.32 -28.58
N HIS A 144 -8.80 3.76 -27.41
CA HIS A 144 -7.91 3.77 -26.26
C HIS A 144 -7.85 2.41 -25.58
N GLY A 145 -6.79 2.20 -24.79
CA GLY A 145 -6.64 0.98 -24.00
C GLY A 145 -7.54 0.99 -22.78
N ALA A 146 -7.51 -0.07 -21.99
CA ALA A 146 -7.94 0.01 -20.60
C ALA A 146 -6.71 -0.03 -19.68
N SER A 147 -6.85 0.52 -18.48
CA SER A 147 -5.76 0.63 -17.51
C SER A 147 -6.25 0.21 -16.13
N ALA A 148 -5.35 -0.38 -15.33
CA ALA A 148 -5.58 -0.62 -13.92
C ALA A 148 -5.07 0.56 -13.08
N THR A 149 -5.74 0.84 -11.96
CA THR A 149 -5.27 1.76 -10.92
C THR A 149 -4.66 0.98 -9.76
N LEU A 150 -3.66 1.56 -9.11
CA LEU A 150 -3.04 1.02 -7.90
C LEU A 150 -3.37 1.89 -6.68
N GLN A 151 -3.28 1.30 -5.50
CA GLN A 151 -3.32 2.00 -4.23
C GLN A 151 -2.34 1.30 -3.27
N PRO A 152 -1.36 2.00 -2.67
CA PRO A 152 -0.61 1.45 -1.53
C PRO A 152 -1.56 1.11 -0.39
N ALA A 153 -1.41 -0.05 0.23
CA ALA A 153 -2.18 -0.40 1.42
C ALA A 153 -1.71 0.45 2.61
N ASP A 154 -2.64 0.85 3.47
CA ASP A 154 -2.33 1.61 4.67
C ASP A 154 -1.55 0.72 5.65
N ILE A 155 -0.59 1.30 6.38
CA ILE A 155 0.25 0.55 7.32
C ILE A 155 0.70 1.44 8.48
N THR A 156 0.64 0.88 9.68
CA THR A 156 1.10 1.51 10.92
C THR A 156 2.37 0.81 11.38
N ILE A 157 3.38 1.59 11.78
CA ILE A 157 4.68 1.05 12.22
C ILE A 157 5.20 1.75 13.47
N TYR A 158 6.10 1.07 14.19
CA TYR A 158 6.90 1.69 15.24
C TYR A 158 8.31 2.06 14.76
N MET A 159 8.81 3.22 15.17
CA MET A 159 10.21 3.60 14.92
C MET A 159 11.19 2.56 15.49
N GLY A 160 12.35 2.40 14.83
CA GLY A 160 13.44 1.53 15.29
C GLY A 160 13.39 0.08 14.79
N GLY A 161 12.58 -0.24 13.78
CA GLY A 161 12.47 -1.58 13.19
C GLY A 161 13.80 -2.17 12.77
N ARG A 162 14.04 -3.45 13.09
CA ARG A 162 15.35 -4.10 12.90
C ARG A 162 15.64 -4.41 11.44
N ASP A 163 14.68 -5.03 10.77
CA ASP A 163 14.78 -5.50 9.40
C ASP A 163 13.52 -5.06 8.61
N GLY A 164 13.66 -4.92 7.28
CA GLY A 164 12.61 -4.36 6.42
C GLY A 164 13.14 -3.94 5.04
N TYR A 165 12.45 -2.99 4.39
CA TYR A 165 12.75 -2.54 3.02
C TYR A 165 14.18 -1.97 2.88
N ASP A 166 14.99 -2.64 2.05
CA ASP A 166 16.42 -2.41 1.74
C ASP A 166 16.80 -1.00 1.22
N GLY A 167 15.88 -0.04 1.21
CA GLY A 167 16.11 1.33 0.73
C GLY A 167 16.91 2.21 1.69
N VAL A 168 16.76 2.03 3.01
CA VAL A 168 17.17 3.06 4.00
C VAL A 168 18.67 2.98 4.32
N LEU A 169 19.48 3.77 3.60
CA LEU A 169 20.91 3.89 3.85
C LEU A 169 21.22 4.77 5.08
N GLY A 170 21.45 4.13 6.23
CA GLY A 170 21.92 4.81 7.45
C GLY A 170 23.29 5.48 7.28
N ASN A 171 23.42 6.72 7.75
CA ASN A 171 24.56 7.61 7.49
C ASN A 171 25.81 7.34 8.36
N GLY A 172 26.18 6.07 8.54
CA GLY A 172 27.49 5.65 9.06
C GLY A 172 27.73 5.77 10.58
N GLU A 173 26.75 6.23 11.36
CA GLU A 173 26.74 6.10 12.82
C GLU A 173 25.66 5.09 13.23
N ALA A 174 25.89 4.38 14.34
CA ALA A 174 24.99 3.32 14.82
C ALA A 174 23.72 3.93 15.44
N GLN A 175 22.73 4.19 14.60
CA GLN A 175 21.35 4.43 15.04
C GLN A 175 20.59 3.10 15.05
N SER A 176 19.55 3.02 15.87
CA SER A 176 18.46 2.06 15.67
C SER A 176 18.00 2.16 14.22
N SER A 177 17.83 1.02 13.57
CA SER A 177 17.50 0.95 12.15
C SER A 177 16.13 1.58 11.89
N ASN A 178 16.06 2.43 10.87
CA ASN A 178 14.81 3.03 10.40
C ASN A 178 14.24 2.18 9.27
N SER A 179 14.23 0.85 9.41
CA SER A 179 13.73 -0.04 8.36
C SER A 179 12.23 0.21 8.16
N LEU A 180 11.84 0.45 6.91
CA LEU A 180 10.45 0.64 6.54
C LEU A 180 9.81 -0.72 6.23
N PRO A 181 8.49 -0.86 6.37
CA PRO A 181 7.80 -2.05 5.91
C PRO A 181 7.93 -2.16 4.38
N THR A 182 7.87 -3.38 3.87
CA THR A 182 7.71 -3.60 2.43
C THR A 182 6.33 -3.04 2.02
N PRO A 183 6.20 -2.15 1.01
CA PRO A 183 4.90 -1.60 0.65
C PRO A 183 4.02 -2.68 -0.02
N GLY A 184 2.79 -2.83 0.49
CA GLY A 184 1.73 -3.61 -0.13
C GLY A 184 0.88 -2.75 -1.08
N PHE A 185 0.33 -3.36 -2.13
CA PHE A 185 -0.48 -2.65 -3.12
C PHE A 185 -1.77 -3.40 -3.46
N TYR A 186 -2.88 -2.67 -3.48
CA TYR A 186 -4.13 -3.08 -4.12
C TYR A 186 -4.10 -2.76 -5.62
N PHE A 187 -4.73 -3.62 -6.42
CA PHE A 187 -4.91 -3.42 -7.86
C PHE A 187 -6.40 -3.39 -8.19
N THR A 188 -6.87 -2.34 -8.89
CA THR A 188 -8.22 -2.30 -9.46
C THR A 188 -8.12 -2.44 -10.97
N LEU A 189 -8.61 -3.57 -11.49
CA LEU A 189 -8.65 -3.85 -12.92
C LEU A 189 -9.86 -3.17 -13.61
N PRO A 190 -9.80 -2.93 -14.93
CA PRO A 190 -10.98 -2.66 -15.75
C PRO A 190 -12.09 -3.71 -15.51
N ALA A 191 -13.34 -3.29 -15.45
CA ALA A 191 -14.47 -4.16 -15.09
C ALA A 191 -14.60 -5.40 -16.00
N ASP A 192 -14.54 -5.20 -17.32
CA ASP A 192 -14.63 -6.31 -18.28
C ASP A 192 -13.41 -7.24 -18.20
N LEU A 193 -12.20 -6.72 -17.94
CA LEU A 193 -11.01 -7.55 -17.71
C LEU A 193 -11.18 -8.39 -16.44
N ASN A 194 -11.65 -7.80 -15.33
CA ASN A 194 -11.94 -8.53 -14.10
C ASN A 194 -12.98 -9.64 -14.33
N GLN A 195 -14.04 -9.34 -15.09
CA GLN A 195 -15.09 -10.30 -15.43
C GLN A 195 -14.57 -11.45 -16.31
N VAL A 196 -13.79 -11.15 -17.35
CA VAL A 196 -13.17 -12.16 -18.23
C VAL A 196 -12.22 -13.07 -17.44
N LEU A 197 -11.32 -12.50 -16.62
CA LEU A 197 -10.38 -13.27 -15.80
C LEU A 197 -11.12 -14.13 -14.78
N SER A 198 -12.10 -13.57 -14.06
CA SER A 198 -12.93 -14.31 -13.09
C SER A 198 -13.65 -15.49 -13.75
N ASN A 199 -14.34 -15.26 -14.87
CA ASN A 199 -15.04 -16.29 -15.61
C ASN A 199 -14.10 -17.40 -16.10
N ALA A 200 -12.93 -17.05 -16.64
CA ALA A 200 -11.95 -18.02 -17.12
C ALA A 200 -11.35 -18.86 -15.97
N LEU A 201 -11.11 -18.26 -14.80
CA LEU A 201 -10.69 -18.95 -13.59
C LEU A 201 -11.82 -19.81 -12.98
N GLY A 202 -13.09 -19.48 -13.24
CA GLY A 202 -14.26 -20.13 -12.66
C GLY A 202 -14.63 -19.55 -11.29
N LYS A 203 -14.40 -18.25 -11.12
CA LYS A 203 -14.70 -17.43 -9.95
C LYS A 203 -15.89 -16.51 -10.24
N ASP A 204 -16.53 -16.03 -9.18
CA ASP A 204 -17.56 -14.99 -9.30
C ASP A 204 -16.86 -13.62 -9.51
N PRO A 205 -17.19 -12.83 -10.55
CA PRO A 205 -16.65 -11.49 -10.75
C PRO A 205 -16.85 -10.53 -9.56
N ALA A 206 -17.77 -10.82 -8.64
CA ALA A 206 -17.99 -10.09 -7.39
C ALA A 206 -17.12 -10.57 -6.22
N THR A 207 -16.11 -11.41 -6.46
CA THR A 207 -15.16 -11.89 -5.43
C THR A 207 -13.72 -11.57 -5.81
N ALA A 208 -12.85 -11.41 -4.80
CA ALA A 208 -11.43 -11.19 -5.02
C ALA A 208 -10.80 -12.32 -5.86
N ILE A 209 -10.11 -11.94 -6.95
CA ILE A 209 -9.25 -12.86 -7.71
C ILE A 209 -7.78 -12.66 -7.34
N ASP A 210 -7.09 -13.77 -7.08
CA ASP A 210 -5.65 -13.78 -6.87
C ASP A 210 -4.94 -13.64 -8.21
N LEU A 211 -4.13 -12.59 -8.33
CA LEU A 211 -3.34 -12.20 -9.49
C LEU A 211 -1.89 -12.72 -9.40
N SER A 212 -1.50 -13.30 -8.26
CA SER A 212 -0.16 -13.88 -8.09
C SER A 212 0.04 -15.04 -9.06
N GLY A 213 1.20 -15.07 -9.70
CA GLY A 213 1.50 -16.02 -10.78
C GLY A 213 0.69 -15.86 -12.08
N LEU A 214 -0.27 -14.92 -12.17
CA LEU A 214 -0.99 -14.59 -13.41
C LEU A 214 -0.42 -13.35 -14.11
N VAL A 215 0.14 -12.40 -13.35
CA VAL A 215 0.55 -11.08 -13.86
C VAL A 215 2.06 -10.95 -14.01
N THR A 216 2.47 -10.48 -15.19
CA THR A 216 3.79 -9.87 -15.43
C THR A 216 3.62 -8.37 -15.69
N VAL A 217 4.22 -7.53 -14.87
CA VAL A 217 4.28 -6.08 -15.08
C VAL A 217 5.57 -5.76 -15.82
N THR A 218 5.48 -4.95 -16.88
CA THR A 218 6.63 -4.51 -17.68
C THR A 218 6.66 -3.00 -17.82
N ALA A 219 7.84 -2.40 -17.90
CA ALA A 219 8.01 -0.97 -18.17
C ALA A 219 9.31 -0.70 -18.94
N THR A 220 9.41 0.47 -19.56
CA THR A 220 10.68 1.00 -20.11
C THR A 220 11.31 1.95 -19.09
N GLY A 221 12.51 1.61 -18.64
CA GLY A 221 13.32 2.48 -17.80
C GLY A 221 13.93 3.66 -18.56
N ASP A 222 14.31 4.70 -17.83
CA ASP A 222 14.93 5.91 -18.41
C ASP A 222 16.29 5.62 -19.09
N ASP A 223 16.93 4.50 -18.74
CA ASP A 223 18.11 3.96 -19.43
C ASP A 223 17.78 3.18 -20.72
N GLY A 224 16.51 3.18 -21.15
CA GLY A 224 16.00 2.51 -22.34
C GLY A 224 15.89 1.00 -22.23
N LYS A 225 16.10 0.42 -21.03
CA LYS A 225 15.99 -1.03 -20.80
C LYS A 225 14.59 -1.40 -20.33
N ALA A 226 14.17 -2.62 -20.67
CA ALA A 226 12.99 -3.21 -20.07
C ALA A 226 13.21 -3.45 -18.56
N ARG A 227 12.14 -3.26 -17.79
CA ARG A 227 12.01 -3.61 -16.37
C ARG A 227 10.82 -4.55 -16.22
N THR A 228 10.94 -5.56 -15.36
CA THR A 228 9.93 -6.62 -15.23
C THR A 228 9.70 -7.01 -13.77
N TRP A 229 8.44 -7.10 -13.36
CA TRP A 229 8.03 -7.51 -12.01
C TRP A 229 6.90 -8.53 -12.08
N LYS A 230 6.79 -9.33 -11.03
CA LYS A 230 5.67 -10.23 -10.74
C LYS A 230 4.93 -9.74 -9.50
N LEU A 231 3.70 -10.22 -9.31
CA LEU A 231 2.95 -10.02 -8.07
C LEU A 231 3.10 -11.25 -7.18
N GLU A 232 3.46 -11.02 -5.92
CA GLU A 232 3.39 -12.00 -4.83
C GLU A 232 2.34 -11.51 -3.83
N ARG A 233 1.54 -12.41 -3.24
CA ARG A 233 0.61 -12.02 -2.18
C ARG A 233 1.38 -11.44 -0.99
N TYR A 234 0.77 -10.46 -0.34
CA TYR A 234 1.25 -9.95 0.94
C TYR A 234 0.81 -10.90 2.08
N GLY A 235 1.52 -10.92 3.20
CA GLY A 235 1.30 -11.90 4.28
C GLY A 235 1.83 -13.31 3.97
N VAL A 236 1.38 -14.29 4.76
CA VAL A 236 1.82 -15.69 4.71
C VAL A 236 1.23 -16.52 3.56
N GLU A 237 1.91 -17.61 3.18
CA GLU A 237 1.42 -18.52 2.14
C GLU A 237 0.14 -19.25 2.60
N GLY A 238 -0.97 -18.97 1.91
CA GLY A 238 -2.26 -19.63 2.16
C GLY A 238 -3.15 -18.92 3.19
N GLY A 239 -2.61 -17.99 3.97
CA GLY A 239 -3.37 -17.15 4.91
C GLY A 239 -4.26 -16.12 4.22
N SER A 240 -4.90 -15.26 5.00
CA SER A 240 -5.65 -14.09 4.53
C SER A 240 -4.73 -12.95 4.05
N SER A 241 -5.21 -12.15 3.10
CA SER A 241 -4.56 -10.89 2.66
C SER A 241 -5.54 -10.07 1.81
N THR A 242 -6.76 -9.85 2.28
CA THR A 242 -7.84 -9.20 1.52
C THR A 242 -8.57 -8.14 2.33
N ALA A 243 -8.81 -6.98 1.71
CA ALA A 243 -9.59 -5.89 2.30
C ALA A 243 -10.50 -5.21 1.26
N ILE A 244 -11.47 -4.42 1.75
CA ILE A 244 -12.39 -3.64 0.91
C ILE A 244 -11.77 -2.26 0.62
N VAL A 245 -11.33 -2.06 -0.63
CA VAL A 245 -10.56 -0.87 -1.06
C VAL A 245 -11.46 0.24 -1.65
N ASP A 246 -12.73 -0.09 -1.88
CA ASP A 246 -13.73 0.80 -2.43
C ASP A 246 -15.10 0.38 -1.91
N GLU A 247 -15.57 1.03 -0.85
CA GLU A 247 -16.87 0.78 -0.23
C GLU A 247 -18.04 0.91 -1.20
N ALA A 248 -17.94 1.76 -2.23
CA ALA A 248 -18.99 1.90 -3.23
C ALA A 248 -19.13 0.63 -4.10
N SER A 249 -18.04 -0.15 -4.24
CA SER A 249 -18.04 -1.46 -4.88
C SER A 249 -18.33 -2.61 -3.92
N GLY A 250 -17.94 -2.48 -2.65
CA GLY A 250 -17.92 -3.57 -1.66
C GLY A 250 -17.00 -4.73 -2.02
N LEU A 251 -16.15 -4.58 -3.05
CA LEU A 251 -15.32 -5.66 -3.59
C LEU A 251 -13.98 -5.77 -2.83
N GLU A 252 -13.81 -6.87 -2.12
CA GLU A 252 -12.52 -7.29 -1.56
C GLU A 252 -11.46 -7.40 -2.65
N ARG A 253 -10.22 -7.00 -2.34
CA ARG A 253 -9.05 -7.16 -3.20
C ARG A 253 -7.90 -7.70 -2.39
N PHE A 254 -7.09 -8.56 -3.00
CA PHE A 254 -5.82 -8.99 -2.41
C PHE A 254 -4.79 -7.85 -2.42
N ILE A 255 -3.91 -7.87 -1.43
CA ILE A 255 -2.71 -7.01 -1.35
C ILE A 255 -1.52 -7.77 -1.94
N TYR A 256 -0.68 -7.07 -2.70
CA TYR A 256 0.50 -7.67 -3.33
C TYR A 256 1.79 -6.91 -3.03
N LYS A 257 2.88 -7.65 -2.88
CA LYS A 257 4.26 -7.18 -3.05
C LYS A 257 4.56 -7.15 -4.56
N ILE A 258 5.13 -6.05 -5.07
CA ILE A 258 5.53 -5.93 -6.49
C ILE A 258 7.02 -6.27 -6.62
N VAL A 259 7.32 -7.52 -6.97
CA VAL A 259 8.65 -8.12 -6.81
C VAL A 259 9.42 -8.13 -8.14
N PRO A 260 10.64 -7.56 -8.22
CA PRO A 260 11.47 -7.63 -9.42
C PRO A 260 11.75 -9.08 -9.86
N MET A 261 11.65 -9.34 -11.16
CA MET A 261 11.97 -10.67 -11.70
C MET A 261 13.45 -10.85 -12.05
N GLU A 262 14.16 -9.74 -12.33
CA GLU A 262 15.56 -9.73 -12.73
C GLU A 262 16.50 -9.40 -11.56
N THR A 263 17.54 -10.22 -11.36
CA THR A 263 18.51 -10.01 -10.29
C THR A 263 19.26 -8.69 -10.47
N GLY A 264 19.22 -7.83 -9.45
CA GLY A 264 19.84 -6.49 -9.49
C GLY A 264 18.99 -5.41 -10.18
N GLN A 265 17.74 -5.70 -10.54
CA GLN A 265 16.75 -4.65 -10.77
C GLN A 265 16.31 -4.06 -9.43
N ALA A 266 16.16 -2.73 -9.36
CA ALA A 266 15.68 -2.05 -8.16
C ALA A 266 14.24 -2.49 -7.80
N PRO A 267 13.92 -2.59 -6.50
CA PRO A 267 12.55 -2.81 -6.04
C PRO A 267 11.61 -1.65 -6.44
N VAL A 268 10.30 -1.90 -6.38
CA VAL A 268 9.32 -0.82 -6.46
C VAL A 268 9.44 0.05 -5.21
N ARG A 269 9.39 1.37 -5.39
CA ARG A 269 9.50 2.38 -4.34
C ARG A 269 8.16 3.07 -4.10
N VAL A 270 8.01 3.66 -2.92
CA VAL A 270 6.94 4.61 -2.63
C VAL A 270 7.52 6.00 -2.34
N GLN A 271 6.70 7.02 -2.59
CA GLN A 271 6.94 8.39 -2.17
C GLN A 271 6.05 8.67 -0.96
N PHE A 272 6.66 9.17 0.10
CA PHE A 272 5.99 9.68 1.27
C PHE A 272 5.83 11.20 1.14
N THR A 273 4.64 11.69 1.47
CA THR A 273 4.37 13.12 1.64
C THR A 273 3.82 13.34 3.04
N ASP A 274 4.56 14.10 3.85
CA ASP A 274 4.18 14.50 5.21
C ASP A 274 2.88 15.31 5.17
N LYS A 275 1.84 14.87 5.90
CA LYS A 275 0.49 15.46 5.78
C LYS A 275 0.40 16.88 6.36
N GLU A 276 1.27 17.26 7.28
CA GLU A 276 1.26 18.60 7.90
C GLU A 276 2.11 19.62 7.14
N THR A 277 3.34 19.24 6.80
CA THR A 277 4.36 20.13 6.24
C THR A 277 4.42 20.10 4.72
N GLY A 278 3.92 19.02 4.09
CA GLY A 278 4.09 18.76 2.66
C GLY A 278 5.53 18.42 2.25
N TRP A 279 6.41 18.08 3.22
CA TRP A 279 7.73 17.53 2.93
C TRP A 279 7.61 16.18 2.21
N THR A 280 8.55 15.86 1.32
CA THR A 280 8.52 14.63 0.52
C THR A 280 9.85 13.91 0.55
N ALA A 281 9.78 12.57 0.60
CA ALA A 281 10.92 11.67 0.44
C ALA A 281 10.50 10.36 -0.23
N THR A 282 11.44 9.73 -0.93
CA THR A 282 11.29 8.34 -1.37
C THR A 282 11.64 7.38 -0.23
N SER A 283 11.14 6.15 -0.26
CA SER A 283 11.52 5.05 0.65
C SER A 283 13.02 4.95 0.94
N ASP A 284 13.87 5.19 -0.03
CA ASP A 284 15.34 5.05 0.11
C ASP A 284 16.00 6.17 0.94
N ASN A 285 15.32 7.31 1.12
CA ASN A 285 15.85 8.51 1.79
C ASN A 285 14.87 9.02 2.86
N PHE A 286 13.95 8.16 3.30
CA PHE A 286 12.98 8.51 4.33
C PHE A 286 13.64 8.45 5.70
N THR A 287 13.30 9.42 6.54
CA THR A 287 13.61 9.42 7.96
C THR A 287 12.41 10.10 8.61
N PRO A 288 11.61 9.41 9.43
CA PRO A 288 10.44 10.01 10.06
C PRO A 288 10.87 11.10 11.04
N ASP A 289 9.98 12.06 11.30
CA ASP A 289 10.20 12.98 12.41
C ASP A 289 10.00 12.26 13.76
N THR A 290 10.65 12.78 14.79
CA THR A 290 10.67 12.32 16.18
C THR A 290 9.45 12.76 17.00
N ALA A 291 8.41 13.30 16.35
CA ALA A 291 7.12 13.52 17.02
C ALA A 291 6.49 12.18 17.44
N LEU A 292 5.62 12.19 18.47
CA LEU A 292 5.04 10.97 19.05
C LEU A 292 4.31 10.10 18.02
N HIS A 293 3.73 10.75 17.01
CA HIS A 293 3.01 10.17 15.90
C HIS A 293 3.15 11.10 14.70
N ASN A 294 3.32 10.55 13.50
CA ASN A 294 3.24 11.26 12.22
C ASN A 294 2.52 10.44 11.15
N GLU A 295 1.72 11.10 10.31
CA GLU A 295 1.11 10.49 9.12
C GLU A 295 1.75 10.99 7.82
N TYR A 296 2.02 10.05 6.91
CA TYR A 296 2.55 10.32 5.58
C TYR A 296 1.64 9.72 4.52
N THR A 297 1.23 10.52 3.54
CA THR A 297 0.56 10.03 2.32
C THR A 297 1.56 9.19 1.52
N MET A 298 1.19 7.95 1.19
CA MET A 298 1.95 7.03 0.34
C MET A 298 1.45 7.05 -1.10
N GLU A 299 2.34 7.23 -2.06
CA GLU A 299 2.07 7.12 -3.49
C GLU A 299 3.12 6.23 -4.19
N LEU A 300 2.74 5.55 -5.28
CA LEU A 300 3.69 4.75 -6.08
C LEU A 300 4.75 5.67 -6.72
N TYR A 301 6.01 5.49 -6.34
CA TYR A 301 7.11 6.23 -6.95
C TYR A 301 7.56 5.54 -8.24
N THR A 302 7.20 6.12 -9.38
CA THR A 302 7.53 5.63 -10.72
C THR A 302 8.88 6.12 -11.24
N GLY A 303 9.64 6.92 -10.49
CA GLY A 303 10.92 7.48 -10.94
C GLY A 303 11.93 6.41 -11.37
N GLY A 304 12.55 6.61 -12.54
CA GLY A 304 13.39 5.62 -13.22
C GLY A 304 12.66 4.82 -14.30
N VAL A 305 11.32 4.91 -14.41
CA VAL A 305 10.52 4.35 -15.52
C VAL A 305 9.49 5.34 -16.04
N ASN A 306 9.16 5.26 -17.34
CA ASN A 306 8.08 6.05 -17.92
C ASN A 306 6.71 5.45 -17.54
N PRO A 307 5.82 6.16 -16.81
CA PRO A 307 4.52 5.63 -16.39
C PRO A 307 3.65 5.18 -17.57
N ASN A 308 3.69 5.91 -18.69
CA ASN A 308 2.95 5.59 -19.91
C ASN A 308 3.50 4.35 -20.66
N SER A 309 4.59 3.75 -20.18
CA SER A 309 5.14 2.49 -20.70
C SER A 309 4.80 1.28 -19.82
N ILE A 310 4.20 1.51 -18.64
CA ILE A 310 3.83 0.42 -17.73
C ILE A 310 2.67 -0.37 -18.34
N THR A 311 2.92 -1.66 -18.59
CA THR A 311 1.95 -2.61 -19.16
C THR A 311 1.88 -3.84 -18.28
N MET A 312 0.67 -4.27 -17.94
CA MET A 312 0.40 -5.48 -17.16
C MET A 312 -0.14 -6.55 -18.10
N GLU A 313 0.57 -7.68 -18.22
CA GLU A 313 0.17 -8.85 -19.00
C GLU A 313 -0.36 -9.94 -18.06
N PHE A 314 -1.59 -10.39 -18.31
CA PHE A 314 -2.29 -11.42 -17.56
C PHE A 314 -2.32 -12.70 -18.38
N THR A 315 -1.57 -13.72 -17.97
CA THR A 315 -1.53 -15.01 -18.66
C THR A 315 -2.36 -16.04 -17.91
N LEU A 316 -3.41 -16.57 -18.54
CA LEU A 316 -4.18 -17.67 -17.96
C LEU A 316 -3.37 -18.97 -17.95
N PRO A 317 -3.54 -19.86 -16.95
CA PRO A 317 -2.86 -21.17 -16.94
C PRO A 317 -3.17 -21.98 -18.21
N GLU A 318 -2.23 -22.81 -18.69
CA GLU A 318 -2.43 -23.63 -19.90
C GLU A 318 -3.72 -24.48 -19.85
N LYS A 319 -4.05 -25.02 -18.66
CA LYS A 319 -5.28 -25.80 -18.40
C LYS A 319 -6.58 -25.00 -18.57
N LYS A 320 -6.48 -23.67 -18.67
CA LYS A 320 -7.54 -22.69 -18.89
C LYS A 320 -7.43 -21.99 -20.26
N GLY A 321 -6.57 -22.48 -21.15
CA GLY A 321 -6.46 -22.02 -22.53
C GLY A 321 -5.18 -21.24 -22.87
N GLY A 322 -4.40 -20.80 -21.89
CA GLY A 322 -3.15 -20.06 -22.14
C GLY A 322 -3.33 -18.67 -22.75
N GLN A 323 -4.55 -18.14 -22.76
CA GLN A 323 -4.86 -16.82 -23.32
C GLN A 323 -4.21 -15.70 -22.49
N THR A 324 -3.70 -14.70 -23.20
CA THR A 324 -3.13 -13.47 -22.63
C THR A 324 -4.09 -12.29 -22.77
N TYR A 325 -4.10 -11.41 -21.77
CA TYR A 325 -4.78 -10.12 -21.79
C TYR A 325 -3.83 -9.02 -21.30
N THR A 326 -4.01 -7.77 -21.72
CA THR A 326 -3.10 -6.67 -21.35
C THR A 326 -3.86 -5.41 -20.97
N CYS A 327 -3.44 -4.73 -19.91
CA CYS A 327 -3.88 -3.36 -19.60
C CYS A 327 -2.69 -2.43 -19.28
N GLY A 328 -2.92 -1.13 -19.37
CA GLY A 328 -1.95 -0.12 -18.94
C GLY A 328 -2.03 0.18 -17.44
N TYR A 329 -1.25 1.17 -17.00
CA TYR A 329 -1.35 1.79 -15.68
C TYR A 329 -1.99 3.18 -15.77
N ASP A 330 -2.96 3.48 -14.91
CA ASP A 330 -3.56 4.80 -14.78
C ASP A 330 -3.03 5.49 -13.52
N GLN A 331 -1.99 6.32 -13.69
CA GLN A 331 -1.41 7.10 -12.61
C GLN A 331 -2.32 8.24 -12.13
N GLU A 332 -3.12 8.83 -13.02
CA GLU A 332 -3.93 10.02 -12.68
C GLU A 332 -5.13 9.66 -11.79
N ASN A 333 -5.66 8.42 -11.91
CA ASN A 333 -6.77 7.92 -11.11
C ASN A 333 -6.34 6.87 -10.06
N SER A 334 -5.04 6.64 -9.87
CA SER A 334 -4.52 5.84 -8.76
C SER A 334 -4.69 6.57 -7.43
N LYS A 335 -4.94 5.82 -6.36
CA LYS A 335 -5.18 6.36 -5.01
C LYS A 335 -3.89 6.29 -4.18
N SER A 336 -3.79 7.16 -3.19
CA SER A 336 -2.76 7.08 -2.15
C SER A 336 -3.16 6.11 -1.02
N GLY A 337 -2.17 5.64 -0.27
CA GLY A 337 -2.36 5.09 1.09
C GLY A 337 -1.84 6.05 2.18
N THR A 338 -1.81 5.60 3.42
CA THR A 338 -1.25 6.28 4.60
C THR A 338 -0.23 5.37 5.28
N LEU A 339 0.99 5.89 5.49
CA LEU A 339 1.92 5.37 6.47
C LEU A 339 1.73 6.13 7.78
N THR A 340 1.40 5.42 8.84
CA THR A 340 1.31 5.95 10.20
C THR A 340 2.57 5.51 10.97
N VAL A 341 3.37 6.47 11.43
CA VAL A 341 4.60 6.20 12.20
C VAL A 341 4.36 6.56 13.66
N ARG A 342 4.43 5.56 14.54
CA ARG A 342 4.39 5.70 15.99
C ARG A 342 5.82 5.78 16.53
N TYR A 343 6.11 6.78 17.36
CA TYR A 343 7.39 6.88 18.06
C TYR A 343 7.51 5.76 19.10
N ALA A 344 8.72 5.22 19.24
CA ALA A 344 9.15 4.37 20.35
C ALA A 344 10.43 4.95 20.97
N ASN A 345 10.64 4.77 22.27
CA ASN A 345 11.91 5.19 22.87
C ASN A 345 13.07 4.36 22.31
N ASN A 346 14.29 4.93 22.28
CA ASN A 346 15.47 4.26 21.72
C ASN A 346 15.90 3.00 22.51
N ASP A 347 15.39 2.84 23.73
CA ASP A 347 15.58 1.71 24.64
C ASP A 347 14.31 0.84 24.80
N ALA A 348 13.29 1.05 23.95
CA ALA A 348 12.17 0.12 23.82
C ALA A 348 12.68 -1.29 23.49
N LEU A 349 12.13 -2.29 24.17
CA LEU A 349 12.47 -3.69 23.96
C LEU A 349 11.57 -4.27 22.88
N ILE A 350 12.17 -4.98 21.92
CA ILE A 350 11.45 -5.82 20.94
C ILE A 350 11.86 -7.26 21.23
N ILE A 351 10.89 -8.10 21.58
CA ILE A 351 11.12 -9.44 22.10
C ILE A 351 10.25 -10.43 21.32
N ASP A 352 10.89 -11.35 20.59
CA ASP A 352 10.23 -12.40 19.81
C ASP A 352 9.20 -13.17 20.66
N ALA A 353 8.04 -13.48 20.07
CA ALA A 353 7.04 -14.32 20.71
C ALA A 353 7.56 -15.75 20.98
N VAL A 354 7.03 -16.40 22.01
CA VAL A 354 7.45 -17.75 22.43
C VAL A 354 6.31 -18.77 22.35
N GLU A 355 6.64 -20.02 22.00
CA GLU A 355 5.71 -21.17 22.01
C GLU A 355 5.55 -21.83 23.39
N ASP A 356 6.44 -21.52 24.34
CA ASP A 356 6.49 -22.12 25.68
C ASP A 356 6.97 -21.06 26.68
N MET A 357 6.01 -20.41 27.34
CA MET A 357 6.26 -19.36 28.34
C MET A 357 7.12 -19.86 29.52
N ASP A 358 6.85 -21.07 30.01
CA ASP A 358 7.58 -21.67 31.14
C ASP A 358 9.06 -21.90 30.77
N ALA A 359 9.35 -22.32 29.54
CA ALA A 359 10.71 -22.51 29.04
C ALA A 359 11.46 -21.18 28.82
N ALA A 360 10.76 -20.12 28.40
CA ALA A 360 11.31 -18.78 28.24
C ALA A 360 11.69 -18.17 29.61
N ILE A 361 10.76 -18.18 30.57
CA ILE A 361 10.99 -17.71 31.95
C ILE A 361 12.13 -18.51 32.62
N ALA A 362 12.23 -19.82 32.38
CA ALA A 362 13.32 -20.64 32.91
C ALA A 362 14.71 -20.33 32.31
N ASN A 363 14.78 -19.56 31.23
CA ASN A 363 16.03 -19.11 30.60
C ASN A 363 16.49 -17.76 31.16
N GLU A 364 15.59 -16.77 31.15
CA GLU A 364 15.85 -15.39 31.60
C GLU A 364 14.57 -14.79 32.19
N ASP A 365 14.43 -14.85 33.52
CA ASP A 365 13.21 -14.52 34.27
C ASP A 365 13.00 -13.03 34.53
N GLU A 366 14.01 -12.19 34.26
CA GLU A 366 13.97 -10.72 34.39
C GLU A 366 13.47 -10.00 33.11
N MET A 367 13.08 -10.75 32.06
CA MET A 367 12.58 -10.21 30.77
C MET A 367 11.06 -10.26 30.66
N PHE A 368 10.48 -9.46 29.75
CA PHE A 368 9.07 -9.60 29.33
C PHE A 368 8.95 -10.68 28.26
N TYR A 369 7.79 -11.34 28.18
CA TYR A 369 7.50 -12.26 27.09
C TYR A 369 6.03 -12.15 26.66
N VAL A 370 5.76 -12.47 25.40
CA VAL A 370 4.42 -12.82 24.92
C VAL A 370 4.44 -14.25 24.40
N GLU A 371 3.47 -15.04 24.82
CA GLU A 371 3.23 -16.39 24.31
C GLU A 371 2.14 -16.32 23.23
N ALA A 372 2.47 -16.89 22.07
CA ALA A 372 1.64 -16.92 20.87
C ALA A 372 1.58 -18.37 20.38
N ASP A 373 0.37 -18.92 20.26
CA ASP A 373 0.18 -20.29 19.80
C ASP A 373 0.41 -20.41 18.28
N SER A 374 1.01 -21.52 17.84
CA SER A 374 1.31 -21.75 16.41
C SER A 374 0.07 -21.90 15.50
N ASP A 375 -1.13 -22.00 16.07
CA ASP A 375 -2.42 -21.98 15.37
C ASP A 375 -3.24 -20.70 15.60
N GLN A 376 -2.67 -19.70 16.27
CA GLN A 376 -3.22 -18.35 16.42
C GLN A 376 -2.90 -17.48 15.20
N SER A 377 -3.90 -16.74 14.71
CA SER A 377 -3.71 -15.80 13.58
C SER A 377 -3.44 -14.38 14.09
N PHE A 378 -2.42 -13.75 13.54
CA PHE A 378 -2.06 -12.35 13.78
C PHE A 378 -2.16 -11.56 12.48
N PHE A 379 -2.48 -10.27 12.57
CA PHE A 379 -2.75 -9.47 11.39
C PHE A 379 -2.19 -8.05 11.47
N ILE A 380 -1.77 -7.51 10.33
CA ILE A 380 -1.31 -6.12 10.21
C ILE A 380 -2.51 -5.17 10.18
N ASN A 381 -2.49 -4.12 11.00
CA ASN A 381 -3.46 -3.00 10.96
C ASN A 381 -4.95 -3.41 11.10
N GLU A 382 -5.29 -4.47 11.84
CA GLU A 382 -6.69 -4.95 11.90
C GLU A 382 -7.60 -4.29 12.94
N GLN A 383 -7.10 -3.49 13.88
CA GLN A 383 -7.94 -2.86 14.90
C GLN A 383 -8.12 -1.35 14.64
N ASP A 384 -9.36 -0.84 14.81
CA ASP A 384 -9.70 0.58 14.63
C ASP A 384 -9.09 1.42 15.77
N THR A 385 -8.03 2.18 15.45
CA THR A 385 -7.36 3.09 16.40
C THR A 385 -8.13 4.39 16.65
N ALA A 386 -9.13 4.70 15.83
CA ALA A 386 -9.86 5.97 15.85
C ALA A 386 -11.20 5.91 16.62
N GLY A 387 -11.71 4.70 16.92
CA GLY A 387 -12.99 4.51 17.62
C GLY A 387 -14.19 5.11 16.89
N THR A 388 -14.06 5.36 15.59
CA THR A 388 -15.12 5.94 14.74
C THR A 388 -16.12 4.88 14.29
N GLY A 389 -15.73 3.60 14.30
CA GLY A 389 -16.56 2.49 13.85
C GLY A 389 -16.69 2.41 12.33
N GLU A 390 -15.77 3.04 11.58
CA GLU A 390 -15.65 2.93 10.13
C GLU A 390 -14.44 2.04 9.79
N ASP A 391 -14.72 0.83 9.29
CA ASP A 391 -13.83 -0.35 9.09
C ASP A 391 -12.75 -0.16 7.99
N THR A 392 -12.24 1.06 7.84
CA THR A 392 -11.72 1.63 6.60
C THR A 392 -10.22 1.42 6.35
N HIS A 393 -9.46 0.96 7.35
CA HIS A 393 -8.00 0.82 7.31
C HIS A 393 -7.50 -0.62 7.51
N LYS A 394 -8.42 -1.58 7.65
CA LYS A 394 -8.11 -3.02 7.72
C LYS A 394 -7.41 -3.50 6.46
N THR A 395 -6.48 -4.44 6.61
CA THR A 395 -5.69 -5.01 5.50
C THR A 395 -6.03 -6.47 5.22
N GLY A 396 -6.55 -7.18 6.23
CA GLY A 396 -6.76 -8.61 6.25
C GLY A 396 -5.48 -9.43 6.07
N VAL A 397 -4.29 -8.83 6.21
CA VAL A 397 -2.99 -9.49 6.04
C VAL A 397 -2.66 -10.31 7.26
N GLU A 398 -2.61 -11.63 7.09
CA GLU A 398 -2.17 -12.57 8.11
C GLU A 398 -0.64 -12.71 8.11
N VAL A 399 -0.03 -12.72 9.30
CA VAL A 399 1.41 -12.91 9.53
C VAL A 399 1.69 -14.21 10.27
N ASP A 400 2.91 -14.74 10.15
CA ASP A 400 3.32 -15.96 10.86
C ASP A 400 3.59 -15.63 12.33
N PHE A 401 3.26 -16.54 13.25
CA PHE A 401 3.54 -16.35 14.68
C PHE A 401 5.04 -16.19 14.94
N THR A 402 5.91 -16.73 14.07
CA THR A 402 7.38 -16.56 14.18
C THR A 402 7.86 -15.13 13.95
N ASP A 403 7.06 -14.31 13.29
CA ASP A 403 7.39 -12.92 12.96
C ASP A 403 6.86 -11.95 14.02
N VAL A 404 5.96 -12.41 14.90
CA VAL A 404 5.36 -11.66 16.01
C VAL A 404 6.40 -11.37 17.09
N SER A 405 6.46 -10.12 17.53
CA SER A 405 7.27 -9.68 18.67
C SER A 405 6.48 -8.75 19.59
N LEU A 406 6.71 -8.86 20.90
CA LEU A 406 6.26 -7.89 21.89
C LEU A 406 7.15 -6.65 21.83
N LEU A 407 6.55 -5.49 21.55
CA LEU A 407 7.10 -4.19 21.85
C LEU A 407 6.80 -3.87 23.32
N ALA A 408 7.84 -3.61 24.11
CA ALA A 408 7.75 -3.28 25.53
C ALA A 408 8.55 -2.01 25.83
N ASP A 409 7.82 -0.91 26.05
CA ASP A 409 8.38 0.45 26.07
C ASP A 409 7.88 1.25 27.29
N ASP A 410 8.66 2.23 27.73
CA ASP A 410 8.24 3.18 28.77
C ASP A 410 7.21 4.19 28.25
N ILE A 411 6.46 4.80 29.18
CA ILE A 411 5.54 5.89 28.85
C ILE A 411 6.36 7.13 28.46
N ILE A 412 6.25 7.57 27.21
CA ILE A 412 7.16 8.57 26.60
C ILE A 412 7.18 9.92 27.35
N THR A 413 6.04 10.36 27.90
CA THR A 413 5.94 11.65 28.60
C THR A 413 5.58 11.46 30.07
N GLN A 414 6.24 12.23 30.95
CA GLN A 414 5.98 12.21 32.39
C GLN A 414 4.53 12.58 32.72
N GLU A 415 3.97 13.58 32.02
CA GLU A 415 2.57 14.01 32.18
C GLU A 415 1.57 12.87 31.91
N ARG A 416 1.82 12.04 30.89
CA ARG A 416 1.01 10.85 30.61
C ARG A 416 1.22 9.77 31.66
N ALA A 417 2.44 9.58 32.15
CA ALA A 417 2.73 8.64 33.23
C ALA A 417 2.00 9.05 34.53
N ASP A 418 2.09 10.32 34.91
CA ASP A 418 1.44 10.89 36.10
C ASP A 418 -0.09 10.73 36.02
N ALA A 419 -0.72 11.06 34.89
CA ALA A 419 -2.16 10.87 34.69
C ALA A 419 -2.60 9.39 34.78
N LEU A 420 -1.79 8.46 34.23
CA LEU A 420 -2.04 7.02 34.34
C LEU A 420 -1.90 6.54 35.80
N TYR A 421 -0.90 7.02 36.52
CA TYR A 421 -0.68 6.70 37.93
C TYR A 421 -1.81 7.24 38.81
N ASP A 422 -2.19 8.52 38.69
CA ASP A 422 -3.28 9.12 39.47
C ASP A 422 -4.60 8.33 39.32
N ARG A 423 -4.92 7.84 38.11
CA ARG A 423 -6.16 7.10 37.86
C ARG A 423 -6.10 5.66 38.38
N ALA A 424 -4.97 4.98 38.24
CA ALA A 424 -4.81 3.62 38.75
C ALA A 424 -4.54 3.57 40.27
N GLU A 425 -3.99 4.62 40.90
CA GLU A 425 -3.86 4.73 42.35
C GLU A 425 -5.25 4.79 43.01
N GLN A 426 -6.13 5.67 42.52
CA GLN A 426 -7.52 5.76 42.98
C GLN A 426 -8.27 4.42 42.88
N ALA A 427 -7.98 3.62 41.85
CA ALA A 427 -8.55 2.28 41.69
C ALA A 427 -7.93 1.26 42.67
N ALA A 428 -6.61 1.30 42.87
CA ALA A 428 -5.88 0.44 43.81
C ALA A 428 -6.29 0.69 45.27
N GLU A 429 -6.36 1.95 45.70
CA GLU A 429 -6.88 2.33 47.03
C GLU A 429 -8.33 1.88 47.20
N SER A 430 -9.17 2.06 46.18
CA SER A 430 -10.57 1.60 46.20
C SER A 430 -10.70 0.07 46.25
N ALA A 431 -9.72 -0.66 45.71
CA ALA A 431 -9.59 -2.11 45.83
C ALA A 431 -8.99 -2.57 47.18
N GLY A 432 -8.46 -1.63 47.99
CA GLY A 432 -7.96 -1.88 49.34
C GLY A 432 -6.44 -2.05 49.45
N LEU A 433 -5.65 -1.65 48.45
CA LEU A 433 -4.20 -1.52 48.60
C LEU A 433 -3.89 -0.25 49.42
N GLU A 434 -2.93 -0.33 50.35
CA GLU A 434 -2.38 0.83 51.06
C GLU A 434 -0.94 1.10 50.58
N ASN A 435 -0.45 2.34 50.69
CA ASN A 435 0.92 2.73 50.31
C ASN A 435 1.33 2.25 48.91
N VAL A 436 0.52 2.59 47.91
CA VAL A 436 0.62 2.03 46.55
C VAL A 436 1.93 2.46 45.88
N ASN A 437 2.73 1.49 45.46
CA ASN A 437 3.80 1.67 44.49
C ASN A 437 3.27 1.28 43.11
N MET A 438 3.75 1.94 42.06
CA MET A 438 3.23 1.77 40.71
C MET A 438 4.33 1.86 39.66
N PHE A 439 4.14 1.15 38.55
CA PHE A 439 4.99 1.24 37.37
C PHE A 439 4.18 0.98 36.11
N ALA A 440 4.38 1.80 35.08
CA ALA A 440 3.64 1.74 33.83
C ALA A 440 4.56 1.32 32.67
N LYS A 441 4.04 0.44 31.80
CA LYS A 441 4.64 0.11 30.50
C LYS A 441 3.60 0.27 29.41
N TYR A 442 4.06 0.64 28.23
CA TYR A 442 3.29 0.53 27.00
C TYR A 442 3.71 -0.77 26.33
N PHE A 443 2.75 -1.63 26.03
CA PHE A 443 2.97 -2.83 25.23
C PHE A 443 2.27 -2.71 23.89
N ASP A 444 2.82 -3.37 22.86
CA ASP A 444 2.14 -3.62 21.58
C ASP A 444 2.73 -4.87 20.90
N LEU A 445 2.10 -5.35 19.83
CA LEU A 445 2.66 -6.39 18.97
C LEU A 445 3.16 -5.78 17.65
N VAL A 446 4.31 -6.27 17.19
CA VAL A 446 4.95 -5.82 15.95
C VAL A 446 5.57 -6.96 15.15
N ASP A 447 5.55 -6.84 13.82
CA ASP A 447 6.35 -7.62 12.89
C ASP A 447 7.71 -6.92 12.73
N LYS A 448 8.71 -7.43 13.46
CA LYS A 448 10.07 -6.87 13.50
C LYS A 448 10.87 -7.04 12.19
N GLU A 449 10.47 -8.00 11.35
CA GLU A 449 11.13 -8.32 10.07
C GLU A 449 10.58 -7.45 8.92
N ASN A 450 9.46 -6.76 9.17
CA ASN A 450 8.78 -5.86 8.25
C ASN A 450 8.68 -4.43 8.81
N GLY A 451 9.77 -3.90 9.37
CA GLY A 451 9.86 -2.52 9.83
C GLY A 451 9.04 -2.19 11.09
N ASN A 452 8.89 -3.15 12.00
CA ASN A 452 7.98 -3.07 13.16
C ASN A 452 6.53 -2.73 12.74
N ALA A 453 6.00 -3.39 11.71
CA ALA A 453 4.60 -3.22 11.32
C ALA A 453 3.67 -3.65 12.47
N TRP A 454 2.68 -2.82 12.78
CA TRP A 454 1.79 -3.03 13.92
C TRP A 454 0.88 -4.23 13.71
N LEU A 455 0.82 -5.10 14.71
CA LEU A 455 0.05 -6.34 14.69
C LEU A 455 -1.05 -6.35 15.76
N THR A 456 -2.13 -7.05 15.45
CA THR A 456 -3.12 -7.47 16.46
C THR A 456 -3.40 -8.97 16.33
N PRO A 457 -3.80 -9.66 17.43
CA PRO A 457 -4.44 -10.96 17.32
C PRO A 457 -5.74 -10.88 16.50
N ALA A 458 -6.27 -12.03 16.08
CA ALA A 458 -7.59 -12.10 15.44
C ALA A 458 -8.71 -11.51 16.33
N ASP A 459 -9.77 -11.01 15.71
CA ASP A 459 -10.92 -10.38 16.39
C ASP A 459 -11.52 -11.29 17.49
N GLY A 460 -11.27 -10.92 18.75
CA GLY A 460 -11.76 -11.64 19.94
C GLY A 460 -10.83 -12.72 20.49
N GLU A 461 -9.65 -12.90 19.92
CA GLU A 461 -8.57 -13.72 20.47
C GLU A 461 -7.66 -12.92 21.41
N THR A 462 -6.82 -13.62 22.17
CA THR A 462 -5.94 -13.04 23.18
C THR A 462 -4.59 -13.75 23.18
N VAL A 463 -3.54 -13.06 23.59
CA VAL A 463 -2.21 -13.63 23.90
C VAL A 463 -1.93 -13.58 25.40
N THR A 464 -1.03 -14.44 25.88
CA THR A 464 -0.57 -14.42 27.27
C THR A 464 0.71 -13.60 27.37
N VAL A 465 0.73 -12.59 28.24
CA VAL A 465 1.92 -11.76 28.50
C VAL A 465 2.49 -12.10 29.88
N TYR A 466 3.81 -12.25 29.97
CA TYR A 466 4.56 -12.33 31.23
C TYR A 466 5.23 -10.99 31.55
N TRP A 467 5.09 -10.57 32.81
CA TRP A 467 5.74 -9.40 33.37
C TRP A 467 6.53 -9.80 34.64
N PRO A 468 7.86 -9.62 34.68
CA PRO A 468 8.68 -9.96 35.84
C PRO A 468 8.32 -9.12 37.07
N TYR A 469 8.53 -9.67 38.28
CA TYR A 469 8.23 -8.94 39.51
C TYR A 469 9.09 -7.67 39.66
N PRO A 470 8.50 -6.51 40.03
CA PRO A 470 9.26 -5.33 40.41
C PRO A 470 10.29 -5.63 41.51
N ALA A 471 11.47 -5.00 41.43
CA ALA A 471 12.57 -5.25 42.35
C ALA A 471 12.15 -5.12 43.83
N GLY A 472 12.38 -6.16 44.62
CA GLY A 472 12.00 -6.22 46.04
C GLY A 472 10.59 -6.74 46.32
N THR A 473 9.86 -7.19 45.30
CA THR A 473 8.56 -7.87 45.43
C THR A 473 8.67 -9.37 45.11
N ASP A 474 7.66 -10.15 45.50
CA ASP A 474 7.56 -11.58 45.15
C ASP A 474 6.09 -12.03 45.04
N LYS A 475 5.84 -13.32 44.77
CA LYS A 475 4.49 -13.90 44.64
C LYS A 475 3.55 -13.73 45.85
N ASN A 476 4.08 -13.38 47.02
CA ASN A 476 3.31 -13.08 48.22
C ASN A 476 2.93 -11.59 48.31
N THR A 477 3.58 -10.70 47.55
CA THR A 477 3.13 -9.31 47.35
C THR A 477 1.75 -9.31 46.68
N GLU A 478 0.90 -8.35 47.06
CA GLU A 478 -0.40 -8.18 46.43
C GLU A 478 -0.32 -7.15 45.30
N PHE A 479 -0.85 -7.52 44.13
CA PHE A 479 -0.71 -6.79 42.88
C PHE A 479 -2.07 -6.52 42.26
N LYS A 480 -2.15 -5.39 41.56
CA LYS A 480 -3.23 -5.01 40.65
C LYS A 480 -2.64 -4.57 39.33
N LEU A 481 -3.23 -4.99 38.23
CA LEU A 481 -2.82 -4.61 36.88
C LEU A 481 -3.99 -3.92 36.19
N TYR A 482 -3.76 -2.70 35.71
CA TYR A 482 -4.78 -1.90 35.03
C TYR A 482 -4.41 -1.66 33.58
N HIS A 483 -5.27 -2.06 32.65
CA HIS A 483 -5.11 -1.79 31.21
C HIS A 483 -5.96 -0.58 30.81
N PHE A 484 -5.41 0.35 30.03
CA PHE A 484 -6.09 1.58 29.61
C PHE A 484 -6.40 1.56 28.11
N GLU A 485 -7.41 0.78 27.72
CA GLU A 485 -7.74 0.49 26.32
C GLU A 485 -7.93 1.76 25.46
N GLY A 486 -7.45 1.70 24.22
CA GLY A 486 -7.59 2.77 23.22
C GLY A 486 -6.62 3.94 23.37
N LEU A 487 -5.75 3.92 24.38
CA LEU A 487 -4.71 4.95 24.55
C LEU A 487 -3.47 4.62 23.72
N ASP A 488 -3.55 4.74 22.40
CA ASP A 488 -2.42 4.50 21.50
C ASP A 488 -1.33 5.59 21.56
N ARG A 489 -0.32 5.49 20.69
CA ARG A 489 0.71 6.53 20.48
C ARG A 489 0.21 7.72 19.65
N GLU A 490 -0.93 7.58 18.97
CA GLU A 490 -1.54 8.56 18.05
C GLU A 490 -2.25 9.75 18.73
N MET A 491 -2.35 9.71 20.06
CA MET A 491 -3.12 10.66 20.88
C MET A 491 -2.57 12.08 20.93
N GLN A 492 -3.45 13.05 21.19
CA GLN A 492 -3.13 14.48 21.14
C GLN A 492 -2.65 14.98 22.50
N VAL A 493 -1.44 15.53 22.55
CA VAL A 493 -0.79 16.00 23.79
C VAL A 493 -1.48 17.21 24.45
N GLU A 494 -2.56 17.74 23.86
CA GLU A 494 -3.22 18.97 24.30
C GLU A 494 -4.16 18.78 25.50
N ASP A 495 -4.60 17.55 25.82
CA ASP A 495 -5.45 17.26 27.00
C ASP A 495 -5.25 15.83 27.55
N VAL A 496 -3.98 15.44 27.78
CA VAL A 496 -3.56 14.10 28.21
C VAL A 496 -4.29 13.61 29.48
N GLU A 497 -4.52 14.50 30.46
CA GLU A 497 -5.26 14.16 31.69
C GLU A 497 -6.70 13.72 31.37
N GLN A 498 -7.39 14.43 30.46
CA GLN A 498 -8.78 14.14 30.10
C GLN A 498 -8.89 12.89 29.22
N GLU A 499 -7.98 12.68 28.26
CA GLU A 499 -7.91 11.44 27.47
C GLU A 499 -7.70 10.21 28.38
N VAL A 500 -6.73 10.27 29.30
CA VAL A 500 -6.48 9.20 30.28
C VAL A 500 -7.67 9.00 31.21
N TYR A 501 -8.42 10.05 31.55
CA TYR A 501 -9.63 9.97 32.37
C TYR A 501 -10.83 9.34 31.63
N ASP A 502 -11.01 9.63 30.35
CA ASP A 502 -12.10 9.11 29.53
C ASP A 502 -11.84 7.69 28.99
N ALA A 503 -10.57 7.25 28.95
CA ALA A 503 -10.16 5.90 28.55
C ALA A 503 -10.96 4.78 29.25
N LYS A 504 -11.16 3.64 28.58
CA LYS A 504 -11.71 2.45 29.24
C LYS A 504 -10.60 1.75 30.03
N MET A 505 -10.59 1.94 31.36
CA MET A 505 -9.67 1.25 32.25
C MET A 505 -10.28 -0.08 32.74
N VAL A 506 -9.50 -1.16 32.66
CA VAL A 506 -9.89 -2.52 33.08
C VAL A 506 -8.95 -3.05 34.17
N ASP A 507 -9.52 -3.54 35.27
CA ASP A 507 -8.82 -4.30 36.32
C ASP A 507 -8.58 -5.73 35.80
N MET A 508 -7.35 -6.02 35.39
CA MET A 508 -6.96 -7.26 34.72
C MET A 508 -6.85 -8.42 35.71
N THR A 509 -7.27 -9.61 35.26
CA THR A 509 -7.02 -10.84 36.04
C THR A 509 -5.58 -11.30 35.81
N ILE A 510 -4.82 -11.40 36.90
CA ILE A 510 -3.41 -11.82 36.89
C ILE A 510 -3.24 -13.19 37.55
N THR A 511 -2.29 -13.98 37.05
CA THR A 511 -1.80 -15.20 37.71
C THR A 511 -0.40 -14.92 38.28
N LYS A 512 -0.17 -15.22 39.56
CA LYS A 512 1.12 -15.03 40.24
C LYS A 512 1.97 -16.30 40.09
N GLY A 513 3.08 -16.20 39.33
CA GLY A 513 4.08 -17.26 39.14
C GLY A 513 5.11 -17.30 40.27
N GLU A 514 6.31 -17.84 39.99
CA GLU A 514 7.42 -17.81 40.95
C GLU A 514 8.20 -16.49 40.88
N THR A 515 8.35 -15.93 39.67
CA THR A 515 9.26 -14.83 39.32
C THR A 515 8.55 -13.59 38.74
N GLY A 516 7.28 -13.70 38.38
CA GLY A 516 6.48 -12.62 37.81
C GLY A 516 4.99 -12.93 37.77
N ILE A 517 4.24 -12.10 37.04
CA ILE A 517 2.81 -12.30 36.77
C ILE A 517 2.58 -12.67 35.30
N THR A 518 1.51 -13.39 35.03
CA THR A 518 0.96 -13.54 33.67
C THR A 518 -0.48 -13.01 33.60
N PHE A 519 -0.87 -12.52 32.42
CA PHE A 519 -2.21 -12.04 32.11
C PHE A 519 -2.54 -12.24 30.62
N GLU A 520 -3.81 -12.46 30.30
CA GLU A 520 -4.30 -12.55 28.91
C GLU A 520 -4.76 -11.16 28.44
N THR A 521 -4.44 -10.78 27.19
CA THR A 521 -5.00 -9.57 26.55
C THR A 521 -5.17 -9.75 25.05
N GLY A 522 -6.20 -9.09 24.48
CA GLY A 522 -6.49 -9.05 23.04
C GLY A 522 -6.37 -7.65 22.43
N SER A 523 -5.98 -6.67 23.24
CA SER A 523 -5.64 -5.31 22.82
C SER A 523 -4.49 -4.77 23.66
N PHE A 524 -3.82 -3.75 23.14
CA PHE A 524 -2.53 -3.29 23.61
C PHE A 524 -2.51 -1.77 23.71
N SER A 525 -2.05 -1.27 24.86
CA SER A 525 -1.94 0.16 25.20
C SER A 525 -1.12 0.29 26.51
N PRO A 526 -1.16 1.40 27.29
CA PRO A 526 -0.58 1.44 28.62
C PRO A 526 -1.19 0.43 29.59
N PHE A 527 -0.31 -0.30 30.26
CA PHE A 527 -0.61 -1.12 31.42
C PHE A 527 0.09 -0.56 32.65
N VAL A 528 -0.61 -0.52 33.78
CA VAL A 528 -0.09 -0.01 35.05
C VAL A 528 -0.15 -1.11 36.10
N LEU A 529 1.02 -1.58 36.54
CA LEU A 529 1.17 -2.54 37.62
C LEU A 529 1.29 -1.76 38.95
N ALA A 530 0.38 -2.02 39.87
CA ALA A 530 0.29 -1.41 41.19
C ALA A 530 0.45 -2.47 42.30
N TRP A 531 1.14 -2.15 43.39
CA TRP A 531 1.33 -3.06 44.52
C TRP A 531 1.44 -2.32 45.86
N GLU A 532 1.06 -2.97 46.95
CA GLU A 532 1.30 -2.43 48.29
C GLU A 532 2.80 -2.46 48.62
N ASN A 533 3.34 -1.32 49.04
CA ASN A 533 4.69 -1.26 49.59
C ASN A 533 4.72 -1.98 50.96
N PRO A 534 5.52 -3.04 51.16
CA PRO A 534 5.67 -3.66 52.47
C PRO A 534 6.29 -2.65 53.44
N ALA A 535 5.43 -2.00 54.23
CA ALA A 535 5.79 -0.89 55.10
C ALA A 535 7.08 -1.14 55.87
N GLU A 536 8.00 -0.16 55.86
CA GLU A 536 9.27 -0.24 56.57
C GLU A 536 9.04 -0.74 58.00
N GLN A 537 9.48 -1.98 58.28
CA GLN A 537 9.55 -2.47 59.65
C GLN A 537 10.36 -1.45 60.46
N PRO A 538 9.82 -0.85 61.54
CA PRO A 538 10.31 0.41 62.05
C PRO A 538 11.74 0.30 62.59
N SER A 539 12.69 0.64 61.72
CA SER A 539 14.11 0.73 62.03
C SER A 539 14.34 2.01 62.84
N GLY A 540 14.49 1.86 64.15
CA GLY A 540 14.80 2.98 65.03
C GLY A 540 16.21 3.52 64.78
N GLY A 541 16.36 4.46 63.84
CA GLY A 541 17.63 5.10 63.53
C GLY A 541 17.48 6.37 62.70
N SER A 542 17.75 7.53 63.30
CA SER A 542 17.72 8.83 62.62
C SER A 542 18.87 8.95 61.61
N GLY A 543 18.54 9.23 60.34
CA GLY A 543 19.47 9.60 59.29
C GLY A 543 18.71 10.08 58.06
N SER A 544 18.86 11.36 57.71
CA SER A 544 18.28 11.96 56.50
C SER A 544 19.20 11.76 55.31
N GLU A 545 18.70 11.21 54.21
CA GLU A 545 19.35 11.32 52.90
C GLU A 545 18.31 11.22 51.77
N GLU A 546 18.66 11.75 50.60
CA GLU A 546 17.73 12.13 49.52
C GLU A 546 17.34 10.94 48.64
N ASN A 547 16.16 11.01 48.01
CA ASN A 547 15.67 10.05 47.04
C ASN A 547 16.57 10.02 45.78
N PRO A 548 17.29 8.91 45.47
CA PRO A 548 18.01 8.77 44.22
C PRO A 548 17.11 8.12 43.17
N ALA A 549 17.00 8.73 42.00
CA ALA A 549 16.33 8.10 40.85
C ALA A 549 16.97 6.73 40.52
N PRO A 550 16.18 5.68 40.24
CA PRO A 550 16.74 4.40 39.84
C PRO A 550 17.51 4.56 38.53
N THR A 551 18.76 4.12 38.53
CA THR A 551 19.66 4.23 37.38
C THR A 551 20.06 2.84 36.89
N ALA A 552 20.10 2.70 35.56
CA ALA A 552 20.65 1.57 34.80
C ALA A 552 19.88 0.23 34.84
N THR A 553 19.13 0.00 33.76
CA THR A 553 19.00 -1.32 33.12
C THR A 553 20.37 -1.99 32.95
N PRO A 554 20.49 -3.32 33.12
CA PRO A 554 21.76 -4.01 32.92
C PRO A 554 22.16 -4.02 31.43
N GLN A 555 23.35 -3.50 31.13
CA GLN A 555 23.95 -3.62 29.79
C GLN A 555 24.29 -5.08 29.50
N PRO A 556 23.96 -5.64 28.31
CA PRO A 556 24.24 -7.03 27.99
C PRO A 556 25.74 -7.35 28.04
N THR A 557 26.07 -8.55 28.53
CA THR A 557 27.45 -9.03 28.62
C THR A 557 27.97 -9.40 27.22
N PRO A 558 29.11 -8.86 26.76
CA PRO A 558 29.64 -9.21 25.44
C PRO A 558 30.05 -10.69 25.38
N ALA A 559 29.69 -11.34 24.27
CA ALA A 559 30.01 -12.75 24.02
C ALA A 559 31.53 -13.03 24.08
N PRO A 560 31.96 -14.26 24.40
CA PRO A 560 33.37 -14.60 24.50
C PRO A 560 34.11 -14.38 23.17
N ALA A 561 35.26 -13.72 23.21
CA ALA A 561 36.05 -13.41 22.03
C ALA A 561 36.46 -14.69 21.27
N GLU A 562 35.88 -14.90 20.09
CA GLU A 562 36.31 -15.91 19.14
C GLU A 562 37.66 -15.51 18.51
N ALA A 563 38.53 -16.47 18.25
CA ALA A 563 39.93 -16.19 17.92
C ALA A 563 40.11 -15.58 16.52
N GLU A 564 40.95 -14.54 16.42
CA GLU A 564 41.23 -13.82 15.16
C GLU A 564 41.60 -14.76 13.99
N PRO A 565 40.87 -14.73 12.86
CA PRO A 565 41.32 -15.38 11.64
C PRO A 565 42.41 -14.53 10.98
N VAL A 566 43.57 -15.15 10.74
CA VAL A 566 44.73 -14.51 10.11
C VAL A 566 44.39 -13.99 8.71
N ALA A 567 44.63 -12.71 8.47
CA ALA A 567 44.28 -12.03 7.22
C ALA A 567 44.88 -12.68 5.96
N ALA A 568 44.00 -13.10 5.05
CA ALA A 568 44.33 -13.33 3.64
C ALA A 568 44.17 -12.01 2.85
N PRO A 569 44.95 -11.77 1.77
CA PRO A 569 44.93 -10.49 1.07
C PRO A 569 43.63 -10.25 0.31
N ALA A 570 43.12 -9.02 0.37
CA ALA A 570 41.87 -8.62 -0.24
C ALA A 570 41.84 -8.79 -1.78
N PRO A 571 40.78 -9.37 -2.36
CA PRO A 571 40.47 -9.16 -3.77
C PRO A 571 40.06 -7.69 -4.00
N ALA A 572 40.31 -7.17 -5.20
CA ALA A 572 40.08 -5.76 -5.51
C ALA A 572 38.59 -5.37 -5.37
N ALA A 573 38.34 -4.19 -4.80
CA ALA A 573 37.00 -3.65 -4.64
C ALA A 573 36.28 -3.53 -5.99
N ALA A 574 35.19 -4.28 -6.15
CA ALA A 574 34.20 -4.00 -7.18
C ALA A 574 33.39 -2.79 -6.74
N THR A 575 33.59 -1.65 -7.40
CA THR A 575 32.76 -0.46 -7.19
C THR A 575 31.34 -0.73 -7.71
N VAL A 576 30.39 -0.88 -6.79
CA VAL A 576 28.96 -0.75 -7.12
C VAL A 576 28.72 0.71 -7.54
N PRO A 577 28.06 0.98 -8.68
CA PRO A 577 27.81 2.35 -9.09
C PRO A 577 26.72 2.98 -8.21
N GLN A 578 27.02 4.12 -7.59
CA GLN A 578 25.96 5.05 -7.17
C GLN A 578 25.23 5.52 -8.44
N THR A 579 23.96 5.16 -8.60
CA THR A 579 23.09 5.75 -9.60
C THR A 579 22.65 7.11 -9.08
N GLY A 580 23.34 8.16 -9.53
CA GLY A 580 23.10 9.52 -9.06
C GLY A 580 21.81 10.11 -9.64
N ASP A 581 20.77 10.15 -8.80
CA ASP A 581 19.72 11.17 -8.90
C ASP A 581 20.12 12.35 -7.99
N ASP A 582 21.14 13.10 -8.41
CA ASP A 582 21.46 14.41 -7.84
C ASP A 582 20.27 15.35 -8.10
N MET A 583 19.37 15.48 -7.13
CA MET A 583 18.25 16.41 -7.17
C MET A 583 18.72 17.83 -7.53
N PRO A 584 18.34 18.39 -8.69
CA PRO A 584 18.60 19.79 -8.96
C PRO A 584 17.62 20.63 -8.13
N VAL A 585 18.07 21.13 -6.98
CA VAL A 585 17.34 22.02 -6.07
C VAL A 585 17.12 23.40 -6.75
N ALA A 586 16.30 23.43 -7.80
CA ALA A 586 16.09 24.59 -8.65
C ALA A 586 14.84 24.57 -9.56
N LEU A 587 13.78 23.77 -9.29
CA LEU A 587 12.49 23.97 -10.00
C LEU A 587 11.19 23.52 -9.28
N LEU A 588 11.10 23.65 -7.95
CA LEU A 588 9.78 23.66 -7.30
C LEU A 588 9.15 25.05 -7.43
N GLY A 589 8.44 25.26 -8.54
CA GLY A 589 7.71 26.49 -8.81
C GLY A 589 6.78 26.37 -10.02
N VAL A 590 5.51 26.74 -9.81
CA VAL A 590 4.39 26.81 -10.77
C VAL A 590 3.60 25.50 -10.98
N SER A 591 2.58 25.30 -10.14
CA SER A 591 1.27 24.75 -10.55
C SER A 591 0.12 24.97 -9.53
N ALA A 592 0.11 26.08 -8.79
CA ALA A 592 -1.00 26.46 -7.90
C ALA A 592 -1.62 27.82 -8.27
N ALA A 593 -2.31 27.89 -9.42
CA ALA A 593 -3.01 29.09 -9.89
C ALA A 593 -4.24 28.75 -10.75
N GLY A 594 -5.25 28.10 -10.15
CA GLY A 594 -6.35 27.47 -10.90
C GLY A 594 -7.80 27.82 -10.51
N ALA A 595 -8.10 28.34 -9.30
CA ALA A 595 -9.50 28.55 -8.88
C ALA A 595 -9.71 29.57 -7.73
N ALA A 596 -9.55 30.89 -7.96
CA ALA A 596 -9.87 31.89 -6.91
C ALA A 596 -10.19 33.33 -7.37
N VAL A 597 -10.79 33.59 -8.56
CA VAL A 597 -11.16 34.97 -8.97
C VAL A 597 -12.54 35.10 -9.61
N VAL A 598 -13.60 34.66 -8.92
CA VAL A 598 -14.99 35.07 -9.24
C VAL A 598 -15.85 35.21 -7.96
N PHE A 599 -15.67 36.24 -7.12
CA PHE A 599 -16.77 36.72 -6.24
C PHE A 599 -16.67 38.14 -5.60
N VAL A 600 -15.83 39.07 -6.09
CA VAL A 600 -15.83 40.47 -5.57
C VAL A 600 -15.95 41.50 -6.69
N ALA A 601 -17.13 41.55 -7.32
CA ALA A 601 -17.47 42.51 -8.38
C ALA A 601 -18.82 43.22 -8.16
N LEU A 602 -19.22 43.43 -6.90
CA LEU A 602 -20.35 44.26 -6.49
C LEU A 602 -20.00 44.99 -5.18
N LEU A 603 -20.41 46.26 -5.06
CA LEU A 603 -20.26 47.14 -3.87
C LEU A 603 -18.92 47.88 -3.64
N ALA A 604 -18.46 48.76 -4.55
CA ALA A 604 -17.52 49.84 -4.17
C ALA A 604 -17.44 51.12 -5.06
N VAL A 605 -18.39 51.44 -5.95
CA VAL A 605 -18.35 52.74 -6.69
C VAL A 605 -19.70 53.47 -6.66
N ARG A 606 -19.91 54.35 -5.66
CA ARG A 606 -20.99 55.35 -5.69
C ARG A 606 -20.65 56.58 -4.82
N LYS A 607 -20.74 57.80 -5.42
CA LYS A 607 -20.24 59.13 -4.95
C LYS A 607 -18.71 59.27 -5.18
N ARG A 608 -18.13 60.35 -5.74
CA ARG A 608 -18.51 61.75 -6.12
C ARG A 608 -17.52 62.19 -7.26
N ARG A 609 -17.71 63.24 -8.10
CA ARG A 609 -18.75 64.29 -8.27
C ARG A 609 -18.75 64.76 -9.76
N HIS A 610 -19.64 65.72 -10.07
CA HIS A 610 -19.76 66.56 -11.27
C HIS A 610 -18.64 67.60 -11.53
N GLY A 611 -18.61 68.12 -12.76
CA GLY A 611 -17.86 69.30 -13.24
C GLY A 611 -16.67 68.89 -14.13
N GLN A 612 -16.35 69.54 -15.25
CA GLN A 612 -16.98 70.68 -15.91
C GLN A 612 -16.90 70.48 -17.44
N ASP A 613 -17.89 70.89 -18.25
CA ASP A 613 -19.21 71.46 -17.92
C ASP A 613 -20.33 70.72 -18.66
#